data_AF-A0A6P5E0Z7-F1
#
_entry.id   AF-A0A6P5E0Z7-F1
#
_cell.length_a   1.000
_cell.length_b   1.000
_cell.length_c   1.000
_cell.angle_alpha   90.00
_cell.angle_beta   90.00
_cell.angle_gamma   90.00
#
_symmetry.space_group_name_H-M   'P 1'
#
loop_
_entity.id
_entity.type
_entity.pdbx_description
1 polymer ?
#
loop_
_entity_poly.entity_id
_entity_poly.type
_entity_poly.pdbx_seq_one_letter_code
_entity_poly.pdbx_strand_id
1 'polypeptide(L)'
;MAEGEVKQDFKMESPSNSALMLPSTPQAGANPPSPNSSSSRKQRLKLVKMYRSKNDLSQLQLLIEKWRSCSQQLLYELQSAMSEENKKLSLTQLIDHYGLDDKLLHYNRNEEEFIGV
;
A
#
# COMPACT_ATOMS: atom_id res chain seq x y z
N MET A 1 -12.60 19.36 -73.08
CA MET A 1 -11.55 20.31 -73.50
C MET A 1 -10.70 20.58 -72.25
N ALA A 2 -9.42 20.21 -72.31
CA ALA A 2 -8.32 20.49 -71.37
C ALA A 2 -8.58 20.14 -69.89
N GLU A 3 -8.04 19.05 -69.34
CA GLU A 3 -6.62 18.80 -69.01
C GLU A 3 -5.92 19.98 -68.32
N GLY A 4 -5.46 19.70 -67.11
CA GLY A 4 -4.64 20.55 -66.27
C GLY A 4 -4.15 19.74 -65.08
N GLU A 5 -3.30 18.75 -65.33
CA GLU A 5 -2.47 18.12 -64.31
C GLU A 5 -1.44 19.14 -63.78
N VAL A 6 -1.30 19.24 -62.45
CA VAL A 6 -0.03 19.59 -61.81
C VAL A 6 0.20 18.57 -60.70
N LYS A 7 1.24 17.76 -60.92
CA LYS A 7 1.88 16.85 -59.97
C LYS A 7 2.58 17.62 -58.85
N GLN A 8 2.95 16.85 -57.82
CA GLN A 8 4.04 17.03 -56.83
C GLN A 8 3.51 17.13 -55.39
N ASP A 9 3.93 16.34 -54.40
CA ASP A 9 4.95 15.31 -54.29
C ASP A 9 4.52 14.31 -53.22
N PHE A 10 4.76 13.02 -53.46
CA PHE A 10 4.51 11.94 -52.52
C PHE A 10 5.66 11.92 -51.49
N LYS A 11 5.49 12.61 -50.36
CA LYS A 11 6.41 12.47 -49.23
C LYS A 11 5.82 11.50 -48.21
N MET A 12 6.41 10.31 -48.21
CA MET A 12 6.15 9.25 -47.24
C MET A 12 6.62 9.69 -45.86
N GLU A 13 5.69 9.81 -44.92
CA GLU A 13 6.02 9.82 -43.49
C GLU A 13 4.95 9.04 -42.74
N SER A 14 5.41 8.12 -41.89
CA SER A 14 4.66 7.03 -41.28
C SER A 14 3.49 7.48 -40.39
N PRO A 15 2.45 6.64 -40.22
CA PRO A 15 1.32 6.94 -39.36
C PRO A 15 1.70 6.67 -37.89
N SER A 16 1.69 7.70 -37.04
CA SER A 16 1.43 7.61 -35.60
C SER A 16 1.33 9.01 -34.99
N ASN A 17 0.20 9.71 -35.19
CA ASN A 17 -0.15 10.86 -34.37
C ASN A 17 -1.19 10.42 -33.33
N SER A 18 -0.69 9.76 -32.29
CA SER A 18 -1.38 9.67 -31.00
C SER A 18 -0.38 10.10 -29.92
N ALA A 19 0.08 11.36 -30.03
CA ALA A 19 0.91 12.01 -29.03
C ALA A 19 -0.01 12.84 -28.12
N LEU A 20 -0.41 12.19 -27.02
CA LEU A 20 -0.46 12.72 -25.65
C LEU A 20 -0.52 14.25 -25.53
N MET A 21 -1.65 14.72 -24.97
CA MET A 21 -1.81 16.05 -24.39
C MET A 21 -0.62 16.42 -23.48
N LEU A 22 0.24 17.32 -23.96
CA LEU A 22 1.19 18.06 -23.13
C LEU A 22 0.46 19.31 -22.61
N PRO A 23 0.15 19.42 -21.30
CA PRO A 23 -0.39 20.67 -20.76
C PRO A 23 0.72 21.74 -20.74
N SER A 24 0.41 22.89 -21.32
CA SER A 24 1.24 24.10 -21.30
C SER A 24 1.76 24.41 -19.90
N THR A 25 3.06 24.61 -19.77
CA THR A 25 3.70 25.12 -18.56
C THR A 25 3.43 26.63 -18.46
N PRO A 26 2.80 27.14 -17.38
CA PRO A 26 2.78 28.58 -17.13
C PRO A 26 4.03 28.96 -16.34
N GLN A 27 5.02 29.53 -17.02
CA GLN A 27 6.15 30.19 -16.36
C GLN A 27 5.89 31.70 -16.33
N ALA A 28 5.31 32.18 -15.22
CA ALA A 28 5.19 33.60 -14.92
C ALA A 28 5.29 33.82 -13.39
N GLY A 29 6.51 34.13 -12.92
CA GLY A 29 6.78 35.18 -11.93
C GLY A 29 6.12 35.19 -10.55
N ALA A 30 5.53 34.10 -10.04
CA ALA A 30 5.11 34.04 -8.65
C ALA A 30 6.29 33.58 -7.77
N ASN A 31 6.85 34.48 -6.97
CA ASN A 31 7.78 34.17 -5.89
C ASN A 31 7.33 32.91 -5.10
N PRO A 32 8.24 32.04 -4.63
CA PRO A 32 7.86 30.95 -3.73
C PRO A 32 7.10 31.57 -2.54
N PRO A 33 5.93 31.01 -2.16
CA PRO A 33 5.18 31.56 -1.04
C PRO A 33 6.08 31.53 0.19
N SER A 34 6.36 32.72 0.73
CA SER A 34 7.08 32.88 1.99
C SER A 34 6.48 31.94 3.05
N PRO A 35 7.30 31.30 3.91
CA PRO A 35 6.86 30.27 4.85
C PRO A 35 5.76 30.70 5.85
N ASN A 36 5.33 31.96 5.82
CA ASN A 36 4.39 32.58 6.76
C ASN A 36 3.02 32.97 6.16
N SER A 37 2.69 32.63 4.90
CA SER A 37 1.34 32.87 4.36
C SER A 37 0.28 32.16 5.20
N SER A 38 -0.72 32.93 5.68
CA SER A 38 -1.77 32.43 6.58
C SER A 38 -2.62 31.33 5.94
N SER A 39 -2.69 31.27 4.61
CA SER A 39 -3.40 30.23 3.84
C SER A 39 -2.69 28.87 3.90
N SER A 40 -1.36 28.85 3.71
CA SER A 40 -0.54 27.62 3.77
C SER A 40 -0.49 27.03 5.19
N ARG A 41 -0.49 27.88 6.23
CA ARG A 41 -0.59 27.43 7.63
C ARG A 41 -1.93 26.77 7.94
N LYS A 42 -3.05 27.30 7.41
CA LYS A 42 -4.39 26.71 7.57
C LYS A 42 -4.50 25.34 6.90
N GLN A 43 -3.95 25.18 5.69
CA GLN A 43 -3.94 23.91 4.97
C GLN A 43 -3.12 22.85 5.71
N ARG A 44 -1.92 23.20 6.18
CA ARG A 44 -1.06 22.32 6.99
C ARG A 44 -1.75 21.90 8.29
N LEU A 45 -2.41 22.83 8.99
CA LEU A 45 -3.14 22.51 10.22
C LEU A 45 -4.33 21.58 9.96
N LYS A 46 -5.06 21.76 8.84
CA LYS A 46 -6.17 20.87 8.43
C LYS A 46 -5.66 19.46 8.14
N LEU A 47 -4.51 19.35 7.48
CA LEU A 47 -3.88 18.06 7.19
C LEU A 47 -3.41 17.36 8.47
N VAL A 48 -2.78 18.08 9.40
CA VAL A 48 -2.38 17.52 10.70
C VAL A 48 -3.60 17.04 11.49
N LYS A 49 -4.68 17.82 11.55
CA LYS A 49 -5.92 17.42 12.23
C LYS A 49 -6.54 16.17 11.59
N MET A 50 -6.57 16.11 10.25
CA MET A 50 -7.01 14.94 9.49
C MET A 50 -6.17 13.70 9.79
N TYR A 51 -4.84 13.82 9.79
CA TYR A 51 -3.97 12.69 10.11
C TYR A 51 -4.12 12.24 11.55
N ARG A 52 -4.28 13.17 12.51
CA ARG A 52 -4.53 12.83 13.92
C ARG A 52 -5.84 12.06 14.10
N SER A 53 -6.90 12.43 13.38
CA SER A 53 -8.18 11.71 13.46
C SER A 53 -8.18 10.38 12.70
N LYS A 54 -7.42 10.27 11.60
CA LYS A 54 -7.34 9.05 10.79
C LYS A 54 -6.32 8.03 11.30
N ASN A 55 -5.42 8.47 12.18
CA ASN A 55 -4.34 7.67 12.75
C ASN A 55 -4.54 7.56 14.27
N ASP A 56 -5.75 7.14 14.66
CA ASP A 56 -6.01 6.76 16.05
C ASP A 56 -5.18 5.51 16.34
N LEU A 57 -4.05 5.73 17.00
CA LEU A 57 -3.10 4.68 17.33
C LEU A 57 -3.77 3.60 18.19
N SER A 58 -4.75 3.96 19.04
CA SER A 58 -5.47 3.02 19.89
C SER A 58 -6.32 2.06 19.06
N GLN A 59 -7.01 2.56 18.03
CA GLN A 59 -7.77 1.72 17.11
C GLN A 59 -6.87 0.81 16.29
N LEU A 60 -5.71 1.30 15.86
CA LEU A 60 -4.74 0.49 15.14
C LEU A 60 -4.16 -0.62 16.04
N GLN A 61 -3.81 -0.30 17.29
CA GLN A 61 -3.37 -1.29 18.28
C GLN A 61 -4.44 -2.34 18.55
N LEU A 62 -5.69 -1.92 18.75
CA LEU A 62 -6.81 -2.84 18.93
C LEU A 62 -6.98 -3.77 17.72
N LEU A 63 -6.84 -3.25 16.50
CA LEU A 63 -6.92 -4.08 15.31
C LEU A 63 -5.78 -5.08 15.25
N ILE A 64 -4.54 -4.65 15.55
CA ILE A 64 -3.37 -5.53 15.62
C ILE A 64 -3.60 -6.66 16.64
N GLU A 65 -4.11 -6.34 17.84
CA GLU A 65 -4.43 -7.33 18.86
C GLU A 65 -5.49 -8.31 18.36
N LYS A 66 -6.60 -7.84 17.77
CA LYS A 66 -7.67 -8.71 17.28
C LYS A 66 -7.20 -9.66 16.18
N TRP A 67 -6.44 -9.15 15.21
CA TRP A 67 -5.87 -9.97 14.14
C TRP A 67 -4.83 -10.95 14.67
N ARG A 68 -4.04 -10.54 15.66
CA ARG A 68 -3.09 -11.43 16.34
C ARG A 68 -3.82 -12.57 17.06
N SER A 69 -4.80 -12.27 17.91
CA SER A 69 -5.56 -13.30 18.65
C SER A 69 -6.30 -14.26 17.71
N CYS A 70 -6.91 -13.75 16.63
CA CYS A 70 -7.52 -14.63 15.61
C CYS A 70 -6.49 -15.57 14.96
N SER A 71 -5.30 -15.05 14.64
CA SER A 71 -4.25 -15.86 14.01
C SER A 71 -3.71 -16.93 14.97
N GLN A 72 -3.50 -16.57 16.24
CA GLN A 72 -3.08 -17.50 17.30
C GLN A 72 -4.11 -18.62 17.51
N GLN A 73 -5.39 -18.26 17.60
CA GLN A 73 -6.49 -19.21 17.76
C GLN A 73 -6.57 -20.18 16.57
N LEU A 74 -6.48 -19.65 15.35
CA LEU A 74 -6.49 -20.45 14.13
C LEU A 74 -5.31 -21.44 14.09
N LEU A 75 -4.12 -21.03 14.54
CA LEU A 75 -2.96 -21.91 14.60
C LEU A 75 -3.17 -23.09 15.56
N TYR A 76 -3.79 -22.86 16.73
CA TYR A 76 -4.15 -23.94 17.66
C TYR A 76 -5.24 -24.87 17.10
N GLU A 77 -6.25 -24.31 16.44
CA GLU A 77 -7.31 -25.10 15.79
C GLU A 77 -6.73 -25.97 14.68
N LEU A 78 -5.84 -25.41 13.86
CA LEU A 78 -5.16 -26.14 12.80
C LEU A 78 -4.25 -27.23 13.37
N GLN A 79 -3.47 -26.93 14.41
CA GLN A 79 -2.65 -27.92 15.10
C GLN A 79 -3.50 -29.09 15.64
N SER A 80 -4.67 -28.79 16.21
CA SER A 80 -5.59 -29.79 16.73
C SER A 80 -6.17 -30.66 15.61
N ALA A 81 -6.66 -30.03 14.53
CA ALA A 81 -7.21 -30.74 13.38
C ALA A 81 -6.17 -31.66 12.69
N MET A 82 -4.91 -31.24 12.64
CA MET A 82 -3.82 -32.04 12.05
C MET A 82 -3.30 -33.15 12.98
N SER A 83 -3.45 -32.99 14.29
CA SER A 83 -3.10 -34.05 15.25
C SER A 83 -4.01 -35.27 15.11
N GLU A 84 -5.29 -35.07 14.75
CA GLU A 84 -6.22 -36.15 14.40
C GLU A 84 -5.78 -36.93 13.16
N GLU A 85 -5.05 -36.27 12.25
CA GLU A 85 -4.53 -36.86 11.00
C GLU A 85 -3.15 -37.55 11.16
N ASN A 86 -2.78 -37.95 12.39
CA ASN A 86 -1.57 -38.70 12.74
C ASN A 86 -0.23 -37.95 12.54
N LYS A 87 -0.24 -36.63 12.26
CA LYS A 87 0.97 -35.80 12.24
C LYS A 87 0.95 -34.82 13.41
N LYS A 88 1.65 -35.17 14.49
CA LYS A 88 1.89 -34.25 15.61
C LYS A 88 2.90 -33.19 15.16
N LEU A 89 2.42 -32.15 14.49
CA LEU A 89 3.23 -30.98 14.12
C LEU A 89 3.34 -30.05 15.34
N SER A 90 4.57 -29.67 15.68
CA SER A 90 4.80 -28.63 16.70
C SER A 90 4.28 -27.29 16.19
N LEU A 91 3.88 -26.41 17.11
CA LEU A 91 3.41 -25.08 16.77
C LEU A 91 4.51 -24.27 16.05
N THR A 92 5.77 -24.44 16.45
CA THR A 92 6.95 -23.88 15.78
C THR A 92 7.02 -24.28 14.31
N GLN A 93 6.84 -25.57 13.98
CA GLN A 93 6.89 -26.05 12.60
C GLN A 93 5.77 -25.47 11.74
N LEU A 94 4.59 -25.26 12.33
CA LEU A 94 3.45 -24.66 11.64
C LEU A 94 3.73 -23.18 11.31
N ILE A 95 4.24 -22.44 12.29
CA ILE A 95 4.64 -21.03 12.15
C ILE A 95 5.75 -20.89 11.09
N ASP A 96 6.77 -21.73 11.14
CA ASP A 96 7.86 -21.76 10.16
C ASP A 96 7.36 -22.09 8.75
N HIS A 97 6.40 -23.02 8.61
CA HIS A 97 5.83 -23.41 7.32
C HIS A 97 5.03 -22.27 6.67
N TYR A 98 4.30 -21.49 7.47
CA TYR A 98 3.55 -20.32 6.98
C TYR A 98 4.41 -19.05 6.90
N GLY A 99 5.68 -19.09 7.33
CA GLY A 99 6.59 -17.95 7.30
C GLY A 99 6.15 -16.80 8.21
N LEU A 100 5.51 -17.12 9.34
CA LEU A 100 5.00 -16.13 10.28
C LEU A 100 6.13 -15.63 11.19
N ASP A 101 6.13 -14.32 11.48
CA ASP A 101 7.13 -13.73 12.38
C ASP A 101 6.74 -13.99 13.85
N ASP A 102 7.63 -14.68 14.57
CA ASP A 102 7.54 -14.95 16.00
C ASP A 102 7.25 -13.66 16.80
N LYS A 103 7.87 -12.53 16.42
CA LYS A 103 7.69 -11.24 17.11
C LYS A 103 6.31 -10.64 16.85
N LEU A 104 5.74 -10.85 15.68
CA LEU A 104 4.41 -10.32 15.35
C LEU A 104 3.31 -11.08 16.09
N LEU A 105 3.48 -12.40 16.20
CA LEU A 105 2.58 -13.30 16.92
C LEU A 105 2.79 -13.31 18.44
N HIS A 106 3.82 -12.62 18.95
CA HIS A 106 4.29 -12.78 20.33
C HIS A 106 4.50 -14.26 20.70
N TYR A 107 5.08 -15.03 19.78
CA TYR A 107 5.32 -16.44 19.98
C TYR A 107 6.66 -16.68 20.70
N ASN A 108 6.63 -17.47 21.77
CA ASN A 108 7.82 -17.94 22.44
C ASN A 108 8.19 -19.32 21.92
N ARG A 109 9.22 -19.38 21.07
CA ARG A 109 9.75 -20.63 20.50
C ARG A 109 10.31 -21.60 21.56
N ASN A 110 10.71 -21.09 22.73
CA ASN A 110 11.28 -21.93 23.80
C ASN A 110 10.19 -22.63 24.63
N GLU A 111 9.06 -21.95 24.84
CA GLU A 111 7.92 -22.45 25.63
C GLU A 111 6.83 -23.06 24.74
N GLU A 112 6.95 -22.90 23.42
CA GLU A 112 5.92 -23.20 22.42
C GLU A 112 4.55 -22.57 22.71
N GLU A 113 4.52 -21.38 23.31
CA GLU A 113 3.31 -20.68 23.74
C GLU A 113 3.28 -19.21 23.24
N PHE A 114 2.08 -18.66 23.07
CA PHE A 114 1.90 -17.24 22.76
C PHE A 114 1.88 -16.39 24.04
N ILE A 115 2.71 -15.34 24.08
CA ILE A 115 2.83 -14.42 25.20
C ILE A 115 1.89 -13.22 25.02
N GLY A 116 1.10 -12.90 26.04
CA GLY A 116 0.32 -11.66 26.12
C GLY A 116 -1.03 -11.74 25.42
N VAL A 117 -1.90 -12.61 25.94
CA VAL A 117 -3.36 -12.54 25.76
C VAL A 117 -3.91 -11.28 26.44
#